data_AF-A0A661FBS5-F1
#
_entry.id   AF-A0A661FBS5-F1
#
_cell.length_a   1.000
_cell.length_b   1.000
_cell.length_c   1.000
_cell.angle_alpha   90.00
_cell.angle_beta   90.00
_cell.angle_gamma   90.00
#
_symmetry.space_group_name_H-M   'P 1'
#
loop_
_entity.id
_entity.type
_entity.pdbx_description
1 polymer ?
#
loop_
_entity_poly.entity_id
_entity_poly.type
_entity_poly.pdbx_seq_one_letter_code
_entity_poly.pdbx_strand_id
1 'polypeptide(L)' 'MAHDSIYAHTHQEIADFVFDEQVASVFQDMIQRSVPGYKTIISAIGLLTERFA' A
#
# COMPACT_ATOMS: atom_id res chain seq x y z
N MET A 1 -19.11 16.03 -19.64
CA MET A 1 -18.41 15.23 -18.61
C MET A 1 -19.23 15.31 -17.34
N ALA A 2 -19.64 14.20 -16.75
CA ALA A 2 -20.38 14.21 -15.49
C ALA A 2 -19.44 14.65 -14.36
N HIS A 3 -19.91 15.51 -13.48
CA HIS A 3 -19.15 15.95 -12.31
C HIS A 3 -19.12 14.81 -11.27
N ASP A 4 -17.94 14.45 -10.76
CA ASP A 4 -17.83 13.49 -9.67
C ASP A 4 -18.46 14.10 -8.41
N SER A 5 -19.30 13.31 -7.73
CA SER A 5 -19.98 13.70 -6.49
C SER A 5 -19.84 12.65 -5.39
N ILE A 6 -19.00 11.61 -5.57
CA ILE A 6 -18.81 10.51 -4.60
C ILE A 6 -18.42 11.02 -3.21
N TYR A 7 -17.65 12.11 -3.15
CA TYR A 7 -17.23 12.77 -1.91
C TYR A 7 -17.82 14.17 -1.74
N ALA A 8 -18.92 14.50 -2.43
CA ALA A 8 -19.55 15.83 -2.36
C ALA A 8 -20.30 16.09 -1.03
N HIS A 9 -20.51 15.04 -0.22
CA HIS A 9 -21.17 15.12 1.08
C HIS A 9 -20.22 14.70 2.20
N THR A 10 -20.43 15.25 3.39
CA THR A 10 -19.67 14.87 4.58
C THR A 10 -19.98 13.43 4.95
N HIS A 11 -18.99 12.56 4.85
CA HIS A 11 -19.08 11.17 5.31
C HIS A 11 -18.81 11.13 6.81
N GLN A 12 -19.69 10.47 7.56
CA GLN A 12 -19.57 10.31 9.01
C GLN A 12 -18.64 9.12 9.30
N GLU A 13 -17.59 9.39 10.09
CA GLU A 13 -16.51 8.48 10.52
C GLU A 13 -15.77 7.71 9.40
N ILE A 14 -14.52 8.11 9.15
CA ILE A 14 -13.58 7.33 8.37
C ILE A 14 -13.13 6.16 9.25
N ALA A 15 -13.47 4.93 8.85
CA ALA A 15 -13.04 3.74 9.58
C ALA A 15 -11.51 3.63 9.62
N ASP A 16 -10.99 3.13 10.74
CA ASP A 16 -9.56 2.87 10.89
C ASP A 16 -9.08 1.81 9.89
N PHE A 17 -7.83 1.94 9.47
CA PHE A 17 -7.19 0.92 8.65
C PHE A 17 -6.99 -0.36 9.44
N VAL A 18 -7.45 -1.48 8.88
CA VAL A 18 -7.22 -2.83 9.41
C VAL A 18 -6.50 -3.66 8.36
N PHE A 19 -5.42 -4.32 8.76
CA PHE A 19 -4.73 -5.28 7.91
C PHE A 19 -5.46 -6.63 7.98
N ASP A 20 -6.52 -6.78 7.19
CA ASP A 20 -7.39 -7.96 7.14
C ASP A 20 -7.05 -8.90 5.96
N GLU A 21 -7.87 -9.94 5.76
CA GLU A 21 -7.69 -10.88 4.65
C GLU A 21 -7.81 -10.23 3.28
N GLN A 22 -8.64 -9.17 3.15
CA GLN A 22 -8.79 -8.46 1.88
C GLN A 22 -7.49 -7.74 1.54
N VAL A 23 -6.88 -7.03 2.51
CA VAL A 23 -5.57 -6.39 2.34
C VAL A 23 -4.50 -7.43 2.04
N ALA A 24 -4.45 -8.53 2.80
CA ALA A 24 -3.46 -9.59 2.61
C ALA A 24 -3.54 -10.21 1.20
N SER A 25 -4.75 -10.45 0.69
CA SER A 25 -4.97 -11.07 -0.63
C SER A 25 -4.42 -10.25 -1.80
N VAL A 26 -4.30 -8.93 -1.63
CA VAL A 26 -3.78 -8.02 -2.67
C VAL A 26 -2.46 -7.36 -2.29
N PHE A 27 -1.87 -7.69 -1.14
CA PHE A 27 -0.77 -6.91 -0.56
C PHE A 27 0.41 -6.69 -1.52
N GLN A 28 0.83 -7.74 -2.23
CA GLN A 28 1.92 -7.65 -3.21
C GLN A 28 1.62 -6.68 -4.34
N ASP A 29 0.41 -6.74 -4.89
CA ASP A 29 -0.03 -5.86 -5.97
C ASP A 29 -0.21 -4.43 -5.48
N MET A 30 -0.81 -4.26 -4.29
CA MET A 30 -1.00 -2.97 -3.63
C MET A 30 0.32 -2.24 -3.46
N ILE A 31 1.33 -2.88 -2.84
CA ILE A 31 2.63 -2.26 -2.61
C ILE A 31 3.38 -1.99 -3.91
N GLN A 32 3.28 -2.89 -4.91
CA GLN A 32 3.93 -2.68 -6.21
C GLN A 32 3.41 -1.42 -6.92
N ARG A 33 2.13 -1.08 -6.75
CA ARG A 33 1.50 0.07 -7.42
C ARG A 33 1.60 1.37 -6.61
N SER A 34 1.72 1.29 -5.29
CA SER A 34 1.67 2.46 -4.40
C SER A 34 3.02 2.88 -3.81
N VAL A 35 4.03 1.99 -3.79
CA VAL A 35 5.35 2.28 -3.24
C VAL A 35 6.43 2.20 -4.32
N PRO A 36 6.81 3.34 -4.92
CA PRO A 36 7.89 3.38 -5.90
C PRO A 36 9.20 2.84 -5.33
N GLY A 37 9.85 1.93 -6.07
CA GLY A 37 11.15 1.38 -5.68
C GLY A 37 11.10 0.31 -4.58
N TYR A 38 9.93 -0.18 -4.17
CA TYR A 38 9.81 -1.22 -3.15
C TYR A 38 10.71 -2.44 -3.41
N LYS A 39 10.72 -2.96 -4.65
CA LYS A 39 11.60 -4.08 -5.04
C LYS A 39 13.08 -3.76 -4.86
N THR A 40 13.51 -2.55 -5.21
CA THR A 40 14.89 -2.10 -5.05
C THR A 40 15.30 -2.07 -3.58
N ILE A 41 14.40 -1.60 -2.70
CA ILE A 41 14.64 -1.57 -1.25
C ILE A 41 14.83 -2.99 -0.71
N ILE A 42 13.93 -3.93 -1.08
CA ILE A 42 14.04 -5.33 -0.66
C ILE A 42 15.37 -5.95 -1.11
N SER A 43 15.79 -5.72 -2.35
CA SER A 43 17.08 -6.20 -2.84
C SER A 43 18.27 -5.61 -2.07
N ALA A 44 18.24 -4.30 -1.77
CA ALA A 44 19.29 -3.63 -1.02
C ALA A 44 19.39 -4.15 0.42
N ILE A 45 18.26 -4.47 1.06
CA ILE A 45 18.24 -5.12 2.37
C ILE A 45 18.98 -6.46 2.30
N GLY A 46 18.67 -7.31 1.32
CA GLY A 46 19.36 -8.60 1.15
C GLY A 46 20.87 -8.46 1.06
N LEU A 47 21.36 -7.54 0.22
CA LEU A 47 22.80 -7.25 0.08
C LEU A 47 23.46 -6.79 1.39
N LEU A 48 22.76 -5.99 2.18
CA LEU A 48 23.27 -5.53 3.48
C LEU A 48 23.28 -6.67 4.49
N THR A 49 22.23 -7.50 4.52
CA THR A 49 22.15 -8.66 5.41
C THR A 49 23.27 -9.66 5.13
N GLU A 50 23.58 -9.95 3.86
CA GLU A 50 24.71 -10.80 3.48
C GLU A 50 26.06 -10.31 4.05
N ARG A 51 26.21 -8.99 4.22
CA ARG A 51 27.46 -8.39 4.69
C ARG A 51 27.56 -8.30 6.21
N PHE A 52 26.44 -8.27 6.93
CA PHE A 52 26.41 -7.87 8.34
C PHE A 52 25.65 -8.83 9.29
N ALA A 53 25.02 -9.89 8.78
CA ALA A 53 24.33 -10.89 9.59
C ALA A 53 25.25 -11.95 10.19
#